data_AF-A0A9Q3IGI0-F1
#
_entry.id   AF-A0A9Q3IGI0-F1
#
_cell.length_a   1.000
_cell.length_b   1.000
_cell.length_c   1.000
_cell.angle_alpha   90.00
_cell.angle_beta   90.00
_cell.angle_gamma   90.00
#
_symmetry.space_group_name_H-M   'P 1'
#
loop_
_entity.id
_entity.type
_entity.pdbx_description
1 polymer ?
#
loop_
_entity_poly.entity_id
_entity_poly.type
_entity_poly.pdbx_seq_one_letter_code
_entity_poly.pdbx_strand_id
1 'polypeptide(L)'
;MKGELIEILFQYREVFAYDNEPLGGIKGHEVDIMLNVEMPYPPLLRRPAYPASPRARKALEGHINELMKLGVLRKVGNNKEVKVTRP
;
A
#
# COMPACT_ATOMS: atom_id res chain seq x y z
N MET A 1 38.44 8.18 -8.25
CA MET A 1 37.14 8.74 -8.69
C MET A 1 36.11 7.70 -9.15
N LYS A 2 36.22 7.01 -10.30
CA LYS A 2 35.17 6.05 -10.71
C LYS A 2 35.05 4.82 -9.79
N GLY A 3 36.18 4.30 -9.29
CA GLY A 3 36.20 3.16 -8.35
C GLY A 3 35.59 3.50 -6.99
N GLU A 4 36.02 4.61 -6.39
CA GLU A 4 35.48 5.08 -5.09
C GLU A 4 33.97 5.31 -5.13
N LEU A 5 33.43 5.87 -6.23
CA LEU A 5 31.99 6.06 -6.37
C LEU A 5 31.24 4.71 -6.37
N ILE A 6 31.76 3.71 -7.07
CA ILE A 6 31.16 2.38 -7.13
C ILE A 6 31.19 1.72 -5.73
N GLU A 7 32.30 1.86 -5.00
CA GLU A 7 32.42 1.35 -3.63
C GLU A 7 31.39 1.99 -2.69
N ILE A 8 31.22 3.31 -2.75
CA ILE A 8 30.22 4.03 -1.96
C ILE A 8 28.80 3.57 -2.31
N LEU A 9 28.46 3.48 -3.61
CA LEU A 9 27.14 3.04 -4.05
C LEU A 9 26.85 1.59 -3.62
N PHE A 10 27.87 0.73 -3.66
CA PHE A 10 27.73 -0.66 -3.20
C PHE A 10 27.57 -0.75 -1.68
N GLN A 11 28.31 0.06 -0.93
CA GLN A 11 28.26 0.13 0.53
C GLN A 11 26.87 0.59 1.02
N TYR A 12 26.26 1.57 0.36
CA TYR A 12 24.96 2.14 0.73
C TYR A 12 23.80 1.62 -0.12
N ARG A 13 23.94 0.45 -0.76
CA ARG A 13 22.91 -0.10 -1.66
C ARG A 13 21.51 -0.12 -1.04
N GLU A 14 21.41 -0.49 0.25
CA GLU A 14 20.16 -0.63 0.99
C GLU A 14 19.44 0.71 1.26
N VAL A 15 20.07 1.85 0.96
CA VAL A 15 19.46 3.19 1.05
C VAL A 15 18.69 3.54 -0.23
N PHE A 16 18.96 2.83 -1.33
CA PHE A 16 18.29 3.05 -2.61
C PHE A 16 17.06 2.15 -2.73
N ALA A 17 16.00 2.69 -3.34
CA ALA A 17 14.82 1.88 -3.64
C ALA A 17 15.12 0.95 -4.83
N TYR A 18 15.00 -0.35 -4.61
CA TYR A 18 15.01 -1.37 -5.66
C TYR A 18 13.61 -1.92 -5.92
N ASP A 19 13.34 -2.32 -7.16
CA ASP A 19 12.06 -2.89 -7.60
C ASP A 19 11.63 -4.14 -6.81
N ASN A 20 12.59 -4.78 -6.13
CA ASN A 20 12.43 -6.06 -5.45
C ASN A 20 12.22 -5.90 -3.93
N GLU A 21 12.32 -4.68 -3.41
CA GLU A 21 12.23 -4.41 -1.98
C GLU A 21 10.83 -3.92 -1.61
N PRO A 22 10.23 -4.45 -0.54
CA PRO A 22 8.89 -4.04 -0.13
C PRO A 22 8.88 -2.57 0.29
N LEU A 23 8.06 -1.77 -0.39
CA LEU A 23 7.78 -0.39 0.00
C LEU A 23 6.97 -0.39 1.30
N GLY A 24 7.41 0.34 2.32
CA GLY A 24 6.60 0.62 3.52
C GLY A 24 6.90 -0.23 4.75
N GLY A 25 8.05 -0.91 4.82
CA GLY A 25 8.52 -1.59 6.04
C GLY A 25 9.03 -0.68 7.18
N ILE A 26 8.74 0.63 7.14
CA ILE A 26 9.18 1.58 8.18
C ILE A 26 8.31 1.38 9.41
N LYS A 27 8.81 0.60 10.36
CA LYS A 27 8.15 0.35 11.66
C LYS A 27 8.03 1.66 12.45
N GLY A 28 6.92 1.85 13.16
CA GLY A 28 6.71 3.00 14.05
C GLY A 28 6.07 4.22 13.40
N HIS A 29 5.62 4.11 12.15
CA HIS A 29 4.88 5.16 11.43
C HIS A 29 3.43 4.73 11.15
N GLU A 30 2.90 3.79 11.94
CA GLU A 30 1.51 3.37 11.83
C GLU A 30 0.58 4.53 12.23
N VAL A 31 -0.39 4.84 11.36
CA VAL A 31 -1.39 5.87 11.64
C VAL A 31 -2.67 5.20 12.11
N ASP A 32 -3.12 5.57 13.31
CA ASP A 32 -4.44 5.20 13.79
C ASP A 32 -5.48 6.23 13.32
N ILE A 33 -6.41 5.81 12.47
CA ILE A 33 -7.45 6.67 11.91
C ILE A 33 -8.79 6.25 12.52
N MET A 34 -9.35 7.12 13.36
CA MET A 34 -10.66 6.92 13.96
C MET A 34 -11.74 7.69 13.20
N LEU A 35 -12.90 7.06 13.00
CA LEU A 35 -14.08 7.75 12.51
C LEU A 35 -14.68 8.58 13.63
N ASN A 36 -15.12 9.79 13.31
CA ASN A 36 -15.85 10.67 14.22
C ASN A 36 -17.35 10.31 14.34
N VAL A 37 -17.77 9.19 13.75
CA VAL A 37 -19.16 8.74 13.71
C VAL A 37 -19.26 7.28 14.09
N GLU A 38 -20.32 6.94 14.81
CA GLU A 38 -20.64 5.57 15.19
C GLU A 38 -21.63 4.92 14.21
N MET A 39 -21.83 3.61 14.33
CA MET A 39 -22.79 2.88 13.50
C MET A 39 -24.23 3.36 13.81
N PRO A 40 -25.11 3.55 12.81
CA PRO A 40 -24.96 3.23 11.38
C PRO A 40 -24.12 4.25 10.61
N TYR A 41 -23.12 3.75 9.89
CA TYR A 41 -22.27 4.58 9.04
C TYR A 41 -23.07 5.32 7.95
N PRO A 42 -22.67 6.56 7.60
CA PRO A 42 -23.30 7.31 6.53
C PRO A 42 -23.38 6.52 5.21
N PRO A 43 -24.49 6.64 4.43
CA PRO A 43 -24.63 5.95 3.15
C PRO A 43 -23.48 6.21 2.17
N LEU A 44 -22.80 7.35 2.30
CA LEU A 44 -21.61 7.71 1.54
C LEU A 44 -20.49 6.67 1.65
N LEU A 45 -20.32 6.05 2.82
CA LEU A 45 -19.30 5.01 3.07
C LEU A 45 -19.68 3.64 2.51
N ARG A 46 -20.93 3.46 2.06
CA ARG A 46 -21.45 2.20 1.52
C ARG A 46 -21.59 2.22 -0.01
N ARG A 47 -21.08 3.24 -0.67
CA ARG A 47 -21.20 3.37 -2.12
C ARG A 47 -20.39 2.28 -2.83
N PRO A 48 -20.96 1.57 -3.82
CA PRO A 48 -20.18 0.66 -4.64
C PRO A 48 -19.11 1.43 -5.41
N ALA A 49 -18.03 0.74 -5.76
CA ALA A 49 -17.03 1.30 -6.65
C ALA A 49 -17.67 1.65 -8.01
N TYR A 50 -17.27 2.78 -8.59
CA TYR A 50 -17.71 3.15 -9.93
C TYR A 50 -17.18 2.15 -10.97
N PRO A 51 -17.96 1.84 -12.02
CA PRO A 51 -17.52 0.92 -13.05
C PRO A 51 -16.34 1.52 -13.82
N ALA A 52 -15.25 0.75 -13.93
CA ALA A 52 -14.11 1.10 -14.77
C ALA A 52 -14.27 0.54 -16.19
N SER A 53 -13.74 1.24 -17.19
CA SER A 53 -13.69 0.73 -18.56
C SER A 53 -12.80 -0.52 -18.65
N PRO A 54 -13.02 -1.44 -19.61
CA PRO A 54 -12.20 -2.65 -19.75
C PRO A 54 -10.71 -2.35 -19.91
N ARG A 55 -10.38 -1.28 -20.66
CA ARG A 55 -9.01 -0.81 -20.84
C ARG A 55 -8.40 -0.32 -19.53
N ALA A 56 -9.14 0.49 -18.77
CA ALA A 56 -8.67 0.99 -17.48
C ALA A 56 -8.47 -0.13 -16.48
N ARG A 57 -9.41 -1.10 -16.42
CA ARG A 57 -9.33 -2.25 -15.53
C ARG A 57 -8.05 -3.07 -15.78
N LYS A 58 -7.72 -3.35 -17.04
CA LYS A 58 -6.51 -4.09 -17.41
C LYS A 58 -5.22 -3.37 -17.00
N ALA A 59 -5.17 -2.05 -17.14
CA ALA A 59 -4.02 -1.26 -16.71
C ALA A 59 -3.89 -1.25 -15.17
N LEU A 60 -5.00 -1.04 -14.46
CA LEU A 60 -5.04 -1.02 -13.00
C LEU A 60 -4.65 -2.35 -12.38
N GLU A 61 -5.02 -3.48 -12.99
CA GLU A 61 -4.71 -4.81 -12.47
C GLU A 61 -3.20 -5.06 -12.36
N GLY A 62 -2.40 -4.57 -13.31
CA GLY A 62 -0.93 -4.65 -13.24
C GLY A 62 -0.39 -3.92 -12.01
N HIS A 63 -0.79 -2.67 -11.81
CA HIS A 63 -0.35 -1.84 -10.69
C HIS A 63 -0.83 -2.38 -9.34
N ILE A 64 -2.06 -2.88 -9.25
CA ILE A 64 -2.58 -3.48 -8.02
C ILE A 64 -1.75 -4.72 -7.63
N ASN A 65 -1.40 -5.56 -8.61
CA ASN A 65 -0.57 -6.75 -8.38
C ASN A 65 0.83 -6.38 -7.90
N GLU A 66 1.43 -5.33 -8.45
CA GLU A 66 2.73 -4.80 -8.02
C GLU A 66 2.68 -4.31 -6.56
N LEU A 67 1.69 -3.48 -6.23
CA LEU A 67 1.50 -2.98 -4.86
C LEU A 67 1.20 -4.09 -3.85
N MET A 68 0.54 -5.18 -4.27
CA MET A 68 0.36 -6.36 -3.42
C MET A 68 1.69 -7.10 -3.16
N LYS A 69 2.55 -7.23 -4.18
CA LYS A 69 3.89 -7.84 -4.01
C LYS A 69 4.78 -7.02 -3.09
N LEU A 70 4.69 -5.70 -3.19
CA LEU A 70 5.44 -4.75 -2.36
C LEU A 70 4.91 -4.68 -0.91
N GLY A 71 3.82 -5.37 -0.59
CA GLY A 71 3.22 -5.36 0.75
C GLY A 71 2.42 -4.10 1.10
N VAL A 72 2.24 -3.19 0.15
CA VAL A 72 1.46 -1.95 0.32
C VAL A 72 -0.03 -2.23 0.34
N LEU A 73 -0.50 -3.13 -0.54
CA LEU A 73 -1.90 -3.56 -0.59
C LEU A 73 -2.05 -4.99 -0.09
N ARG A 74 -3.14 -5.25 0.64
CA ARG A 74 -3.52 -6.60 1.09
C ARG A 74 -4.99 -6.85 0.80
N LYS A 75 -5.29 -8.03 0.26
CA LYS A 75 -6.68 -8.47 0.05
C LYS A 75 -7.37 -8.69 1.40
N VAL A 76 -8.48 -8.01 1.60
CA VAL A 76 -9.39 -8.19 2.75
C VAL A 76 -10.68 -8.82 2.23
N GLY A 77 -11.15 -9.87 2.90
CA GLY A 77 -12.42 -10.51 2.55
C GLY A 77 -13.61 -9.79 3.18
N ASN A 78 -14.79 -9.90 2.56
CA ASN A 78 -16.02 -9.24 3.02
C ASN A 78 -16.42 -9.56 4.48
N ASN A 79 -15.95 -10.68 5.03
CA ASN A 79 -16.24 -11.12 6.40
C ASN A 79 -15.06 -10.96 7.37
N LYS A 80 -13.93 -10.39 6.92
CA LYS A 80 -12.82 -10.06 7.82
C LYS A 80 -13.02 -8.64 8.30
N GLU A 81 -13.41 -8.49 9.57
CA GLU A 81 -13.25 -7.21 10.26
C GLU A 81 -11.75 -6.87 10.22
N VAL A 82 -11.39 -5.88 9.41
CA VAL A 82 -10.16 -5.13 9.70
C VAL A 82 -10.48 -4.42 10.99
N LYS A 83 -9.84 -4.84 12.08
CA LYS A 83 -9.85 -4.06 13.31
C LYS A 83 -9.31 -2.68 12.92
N VAL A 84 -10.21 -1.73 12.67
CA VAL A 84 -9.93 -0.33 12.98
C VAL A 84 -9.50 -0.39 14.43
N THR A 85 -8.22 -0.12 14.66
CA THR A 85 -7.58 -0.23 15.96
C THR A 85 -8.43 0.56 16.95
N ARG A 86 -9.20 -0.15 17.76
CA ARG A 86 -9.71 0.41 19.00
C ARG A 86 -8.56 0.25 20.01
N PRO A 87 -8.37 1.24 20.91
CA PRO A 87 -7.22 1.30 21.81
C PRO A 87 -6.98 -0.01 22.59
#